data_AF-A0A3C0CVB3-F1
#
_entry.id   AF-A0A3C0CVB3-F1
#
_cell.length_a   1.000
_cell.length_b   1.000
_cell.length_c   1.000
_cell.angle_alpha   90.00
_cell.angle_beta   90.00
_cell.angle_gamma   90.00
#
_symmetry.space_group_name_H-M   'P 1'
#
loop_
_entity.id
_entity.type
_entity.pdbx_description
1 polymer ?
#
loop_
_entity_poly.entity_id
_entity_poly.type
_entity_poly.pdbx_seq_one_letter_code
_entity_poly.pdbx_strand_id
1 'polypeptide(L)' 'TLVLASHDLGLVAEVSDTTLVLSEDHRLLFDGSTLLALADQELLLSANLIRPRRFPASCCKE' A
#
# COMPACT_ATOMS: atom_id res chain seq x y z
N THR A 1 23.47 0.01 -1.08
CA THR A 1 22.20 -0.48 -0.49
C THR A 1 21.46 0.68 0.13
N LEU A 2 20.19 0.85 -0.20
CA LEU A 2 19.30 1.88 0.35
C LEU A 2 18.17 1.17 1.08
N VAL A 3 17.83 1.64 2.28
CA VAL A 3 16.63 1.22 3.01
C VAL A 3 15.87 2.49 3.38
N LEU A 4 14.59 2.52 3.05
CA LEU A 4 13.69 3.63 3.37
C LEU A 4 12.41 3.08 4.00
N ALA A 5 11.84 3.85 4.92
CA ALA A 5 10.52 3.57 5.49
C ALA A 5 9.62 4.77 5.20
N SER A 6 8.53 4.54 4.48
CA SER A 6 7.63 5.60 4.04
C SER A 6 6.19 5.08 3.91
N HIS A 7 5.23 5.97 4.14
CA HIS A 7 3.82 5.76 3.76
C HIS A 7 3.48 6.37 2.40
N ASP A 8 4.42 7.09 1.79
CA ASP A 8 4.25 7.59 0.42
C ASP A 8 4.49 6.45 -0.58
N LEU A 9 3.41 5.84 -1.04
CA LEU A 9 3.46 4.75 -2.00
C LEU A 9 3.96 5.20 -3.38
N GLY A 10 3.83 6.48 -3.73
CA GLY A 10 4.38 7.04 -4.97
C GLY A 10 5.90 7.06 -4.92
N LEU A 11 6.48 7.54 -3.82
CA LEU A 11 7.92 7.47 -3.59
C LEU A 11 8.42 6.03 -3.60
N VAL A 12 7.75 5.11 -2.89
CA VAL A 12 8.12 3.69 -2.84
C VAL A 12 8.14 3.08 -4.25
N ALA A 13 7.14 3.40 -5.08
CA ALA A 13 7.07 2.92 -6.45
C ALA A 13 8.22 3.41 -7.34
N GLU A 14 8.73 4.62 -7.11
CA GLU A 14 9.80 5.20 -7.93
C GLU A 14 11.20 4.70 -7.56
N VAL A 15 11.45 4.37 -6.29
CA VAL A 15 12.82 4.22 -5.78
C VAL A 15 13.16 2.83 -5.24
N SER A 16 12.20 1.89 -5.20
CA SER A 16 12.42 0.57 -4.59
C SER A 16 12.13 -0.60 -5.53
N ASP A 17 13.03 -1.59 -5.51
CA ASP A 17 12.85 -2.87 -6.21
C ASP A 17 12.11 -3.89 -5.32
N THR A 18 12.39 -3.87 -4.02
CA THR A 18 11.81 -4.74 -3.00
C THR A 18 11.26 -3.94 -1.82
N THR A 19 10.20 -4.48 -1.19
CA THR A 19 9.50 -3.85 -0.08
C THR A 19 9.16 -4.87 1.00
N LEU A 20 9.29 -4.44 2.24
CA LEU A 20 8.68 -5.08 3.41
C LEU A 20 7.42 -4.29 3.78
N VAL A 21 6.30 -4.97 3.97
CA VAL A 21 5.06 -4.35 4.46
C VAL A 21 4.80 -4.79 5.89
N LEU A 22 4.61 -3.82 6.77
CA LEU A 22 4.29 -4.05 8.18
C LEU A 22 2.81 -3.74 8.43
N SER A 23 2.18 -4.54 9.30
CA SER A 23 0.89 -4.20 9.87
C SER A 23 1.00 -3.10 10.92
N GLU A 24 -0.14 -2.55 11.33
CA GLU A 24 -0.21 -1.62 12.46
C GLU A 24 0.32 -2.23 13.77
N ASP A 25 0.20 -3.54 13.94
CA ASP A 25 0.75 -4.29 15.08
C ASP A 25 2.25 -4.63 14.94
N HIS A 26 2.94 -3.97 14.01
CA HIS A 26 4.37 -4.15 13.72
C HIS A 26 4.75 -5.59 13.32
N ARG A 27 3.82 -6.32 12.68
CA ARG A 27 4.07 -7.66 12.14
C ARG A 27 4.36 -7.58 10.66
N LEU A 28 5.28 -8.41 10.17
CA LEU A 28 5.57 -8.52 8.75
C LEU A 28 4.40 -9.20 8.03
N LEU A 29 3.81 -8.50 7.06
CA LEU A 29 2.73 -9.00 6.22
C LEU A 29 3.23 -9.46 4.85
N PHE A 30 4.30 -8.82 4.34
CA PHE A 30 4.85 -9.11 3.03
C PHE A 30 6.36 -8.83 2.99
N ASP A 31 7.08 -9.64 2.23
CA ASP A 31 8.49 -9.47 1.87
C ASP A 31 8.68 -9.91 0.42
N GLY A 32 9.04 -8.98 -0.46
CA GLY A 32 9.26 -9.30 -1.86
C GLY A 32 9.30 -8.08 -2.77
N SER A 33 8.94 -8.29 -4.04
CA SER A 33 8.93 -7.23 -5.07
C SER A 33 7.97 -6.10 -4.72
N THR A 34 8.44 -4.86 -4.84
CA THR A 34 7.61 -3.66 -4.68
C THR A 34 6.40 -3.67 -5.60
N LEU A 35 6.58 -4.12 -6.85
CA LEU A 35 5.48 -4.20 -7.82
C LEU A 35 4.35 -5.13 -7.35
N LEU A 36 4.71 -6.27 -6.76
CA LEU A 36 3.73 -7.22 -6.24
C LEU A 36 3.02 -6.67 -5.00
N ALA A 37 3.76 -6.02 -4.10
CA ALA A 37 3.18 -5.38 -2.92
C ALA A 37 2.16 -4.29 -3.29
N LEU A 38 2.51 -3.42 -4.24
CA LEU A 38 1.66 -2.31 -4.67
C LEU A 38 0.44 -2.76 -5.50
N ALA A 39 0.51 -3.92 -6.14
CA ALA A 39 -0.61 -4.51 -6.86
C ALA A 39 -1.62 -5.23 -5.95
N ASP A 40 -1.24 -5.57 -4.72
CA ASP A 40 -2.08 -6.29 -3.76
C ASP A 40 -2.92 -5.31 -2.91
N GLN A 41 -4.13 -5.05 -3.37
CA GLN A 41 -5.03 -4.12 -2.69
C GLN A 41 -5.41 -4.58 -1.26
N GLU A 42 -5.55 -5.89 -1.03
CA GLU A 42 -5.90 -6.43 0.30
C GLU A 42 -4.74 -6.31 1.28
N LEU A 43 -3.51 -6.53 0.82
CA LEU A 43 -2.30 -6.26 1.60
C LEU A 43 -2.24 -4.77 1.99
N LEU A 44 -2.42 -3.86 1.04
CA LEU A 44 -2.35 -2.42 1.31
C LEU A 44 -3.48 -1.94 2.24
N LEU A 45 -4.68 -2.50 2.13
CA LEU A 45 -5.80 -2.21 3.03
C LEU A 45 -5.56 -2.76 4.44
N SER A 46 -5.12 -4.01 4.56
CA SER A 46 -4.84 -4.65 5.86
C SER A 46 -3.65 -4.04 6.59
N ALA A 47 -2.69 -3.46 5.86
CA ALA A 47 -1.58 -2.67 6.39
C ALA A 47 -1.94 -1.20 6.66
N ASN A 48 -3.18 -0.77 6.41
CA ASN A 48 -3.65 0.61 6.53
C ASN A 48 -2.83 1.63 5.68
N LEU A 49 -2.30 1.20 4.53
CA LEU A 49 -1.55 2.04 3.59
C LEU A 49 -2.45 2.77 2.60
N ILE A 50 -3.65 2.25 2.34
CA ILE A 50 -4.66 2.87 1.48
C ILE A 50 -6.05 2.85 2.14
N ARG A 51 -6.98 3.64 1.59
CA ARG A 51 -8.37 3.72 2.04
C ARG A 51 -9.31 3.15 0.99
N PRO A 52 -10.41 2.48 1.38
CA PRO A 52 -11.44 2.07 0.44
C PRO A 52 -11.98 3.29 -0.34
N ARG A 53 -12.20 3.14 -1.65
CA ARG A 53 -12.83 4.18 -2.45
C ARG A 53 -14.24 4.43 -1.92
N ARG A 54 -14.51 5.65 -1.45
CA ARG A 54 -15.85 6.11 -1.10
C ARG A 54 -16.41 6.88 -2.28
N PHE A 55 -17.46 6.36 -2.92
CA PHE A 55 -18.21 7.14 -3.90
C PHE A 55 -19.13 8.14 -3.18
N PRO A 56 -19.20 9.41 -3.62
CA PRO A 56 -20.16 10.36 -3.06
C PRO A 56 -21.59 9.94 -3.42
N ALA A 57 -22.52 10.10 -2.46
CA ALA A 57 -23.93 9.72 -2.59
C ALA A 57 -24.68 10.41 -3.74
N SER A 58 -24.09 11.43 -4.38
CA SER A 58 -24.66 12.15 -5.51
C SER A 58 -24.59 11.39 -6.84
N CYS A 59 -23.98 10.22 -6.89
CA CYS A 59 -23.85 9.42 -8.12
C CYS A 59 -25.10 8.58 -8.45
N CYS A 60 -26.12 8.57 -7.57
CA CYS A 60 -27.43 8.00 -7.84
C CYS A 60 -28.40 9.12 -8.29
N LYS A 61 -28.23 9.63 -9.50
CA LYS A 61 -29.32 10.32 -10.20
C LYS A 61 -29.46 9.71 -11.59
N GLU A 62 -30.40 8.78 -11.69
CA GLU A 62 -31.15 8.47 -12.91
C GLU A 62 -32.19 9.57 -13.16
#